data_AF-A0A812XMF6-F1
#
_entry.id   AF-A0A812XMF6-F1
#
_cell.length_a   1.000
_cell.length_b   1.000
_cell.length_c   1.000
_cell.angle_alpha   90.00
_cell.angle_beta   90.00
_cell.angle_gamma   90.00
#
_symmetry.space_group_name_H-M   'P 1'
#
loop_
_entity.id
_entity.type
_entity.pdbx_description
1 polymer ?
#
loop_
_entity_poly.entity_id
_entity_poly.type
_entity_poly.pdbx_seq_one_letter_code
_entity_poly.pdbx_strand_id
1 'polypeptide(L)'
;MDQGFLQVAQLSLLVFDECHRAKGNHPMAAIMADFVQHAPESQRPRILGLTASFFDGAMKNRKQVEKHRLELELRLLSSIYSPDLPEDAAAPA
;
A
#
# COMPACT_ATOMS: atom_id res chain seq x y z
N MET A 1 -21.14 26.07 5.72
CA MET A 1 -19.75 25.69 5.47
C MET A 1 -19.81 24.39 4.69
N ASP A 2 -19.79 24.48 3.36
CA ASP A 2 -19.77 23.29 2.50
C ASP A 2 -18.36 22.71 2.56
N GLN A 3 -18.11 21.87 3.56
CA GLN A 3 -16.96 20.98 3.55
C GLN A 3 -17.26 19.92 2.48
N GLY A 4 -16.79 20.15 1.25
CA GLY A 4 -16.93 19.20 0.16
C GLY A 4 -16.14 17.94 0.47
N PHE A 5 -16.79 16.93 1.03
CA PHE A 5 -16.19 15.62 1.26
C PHE A 5 -16.20 14.80 -0.02
N LEU A 6 -15.06 14.20 -0.38
CA LEU A 6 -14.94 13.30 -1.51
C LEU A 6 -15.33 11.89 -1.08
N GLN A 7 -16.33 11.31 -1.75
CA GLN A 7 -16.71 9.92 -1.51
C GLN A 7 -15.78 8.98 -2.28
N VAL A 8 -15.47 7.83 -1.68
CA VAL A 8 -14.63 6.80 -2.31
C VAL A 8 -15.19 6.34 -3.67
N ALA A 9 -16.52 6.28 -3.81
CA ALA A 9 -17.19 5.95 -5.07
C ALA A 9 -16.93 6.95 -6.22
N GLN A 10 -16.44 8.15 -5.91
CA GLN A 10 -16.08 9.17 -6.90
C GLN A 10 -14.63 9.03 -7.39
N LEU A 11 -13.84 8.14 -6.78
CA LEU A 11 -12.45 7.90 -7.12
C LEU A 11 -12.32 6.70 -8.05
N SER A 12 -11.58 6.86 -9.15
CA SER A 12 -11.20 5.71 -10.00
C SER A 12 -9.87 5.07 -9.58
N LEU A 13 -9.01 5.83 -8.90
CA LEU A 13 -7.67 5.43 -8.48
C LEU A 13 -7.28 6.20 -7.22
N LEU A 14 -6.72 5.49 -6.24
CA LEU A 14 -6.09 6.05 -5.05
C LEU A 14 -4.62 5.62 -5.02
N VAL A 15 -3.71 6.59 -4.97
CA VAL A 15 -2.27 6.35 -4.95
C VAL A 15 -1.72 6.67 -3.57
N PHE A 16 -0.97 5.73 -2.99
CA PHE A 16 -0.24 5.94 -1.73
C PHE A 16 1.25 5.96 -2.00
N ASP A 17 1.89 7.09 -1.73
CA ASP A 17 3.34 7.17 -1.63
C ASP A 17 3.80 6.66 -0.25
N GLU A 18 4.97 6.04 -0.20
CA GLU A 18 5.49 5.32 0.97
C GLU A 18 4.49 4.33 1.57
N CYS A 19 3.84 3.54 0.71
CA CYS A 19 2.70 2.70 1.06
C CYS A 19 2.99 1.66 2.16
N HIS A 20 4.27 1.34 2.41
CA HIS A 20 4.71 0.49 3.52
C HIS A 20 4.28 1.00 4.90
N ARG A 21 3.97 2.30 5.03
CA ARG A 21 3.48 2.93 6.26
C ARG A 21 1.98 2.70 6.50
N ALA A 22 1.23 2.10 5.57
CA ALA A 22 -0.21 1.86 5.70
C ALA A 22 -0.57 0.75 6.71
N LYS A 23 -0.03 0.83 7.93
CA LYS A 23 -0.18 -0.13 9.02
C LYS A 23 -0.41 0.57 10.35
N GLY A 24 -0.90 -0.17 11.34
CA GLY A 24 -1.21 0.37 12.67
C GLY A 24 -2.18 1.56 12.58
N ASN A 25 -1.81 2.66 13.24
CA ASN A 25 -2.62 3.88 13.33
C ASN A 25 -2.26 4.95 12.28
N HIS A 26 -1.58 4.58 11.20
CA HIS A 26 -1.25 5.54 10.15
C HIS A 26 -2.51 5.99 9.39
N PRO A 27 -2.66 7.27 9.00
CA PRO A 27 -3.86 7.74 8.28
C PRO A 27 -4.18 6.97 7.00
N MET A 28 -3.16 6.55 6.23
CA MET A 28 -3.36 5.67 5.06
C MET A 28 -4.08 4.37 5.41
N ALA A 29 -3.76 3.83 6.59
CA ALA A 29 -4.40 2.65 7.13
C ALA A 29 -5.87 2.95 7.48
N ALA A 30 -6.17 4.08 8.12
CA ALA A 30 -7.55 4.49 8.38
C ALA A 30 -8.35 4.70 7.08
N ILE A 31 -7.79 5.37 6.07
CA ILE A 31 -8.45 5.57 4.76
C ILE A 31 -8.88 4.23 4.14
N MET A 32 -7.97 3.26 4.12
CA MET A 32 -8.26 1.94 3.56
C MET A 32 -9.31 1.17 4.39
N ALA A 33 -9.20 1.20 5.71
CA ALA A 33 -10.10 0.46 6.59
C ALA A 33 -11.50 1.10 6.57
N ASP A 34 -11.60 2.38 6.87
CA ASP A 34 -12.85 3.05 7.18
C ASP A 34 -13.65 3.45 5.93
N PHE A 35 -12.97 3.69 4.80
CA PHE A 35 -13.64 4.21 3.59
C PHE A 35 -13.57 3.25 2.41
N VAL A 36 -12.42 2.63 2.12
CA VAL A 36 -12.28 1.75 0.95
C VAL A 36 -12.89 0.38 1.21
N GLN A 37 -12.53 -0.28 2.31
CA GLN A 37 -13.00 -1.65 2.60
C GLN A 37 -14.49 -1.70 2.95
N HIS A 38 -15.03 -0.65 3.57
CA HIS A 38 -16.46 -0.52 3.86
C HIS A 38 -17.31 -0.23 2.62
N ALA A 39 -16.72 0.27 1.53
CA ALA A 39 -17.45 0.48 0.29
C ALA A 39 -17.75 -0.85 -0.43
N PRO A 40 -18.88 -0.95 -1.15
CA PRO A 40 -19.16 -2.07 -2.05
C PRO A 40 -18.02 -2.27 -3.04
N GLU A 41 -17.67 -3.52 -3.37
CA GLU A 41 -16.54 -3.83 -4.26
C GLU A 41 -16.63 -3.11 -5.61
N SER A 42 -17.84 -2.96 -6.16
CA SER A 42 -18.11 -2.22 -7.41
C SER A 42 -17.84 -0.72 -7.34
N GLN A 43 -17.68 -0.15 -6.15
CA GLN A 43 -17.44 1.27 -5.91
C GLN A 43 -16.04 1.55 -5.36
N ARG A 44 -15.21 0.52 -5.18
CA ARG A 44 -13.84 0.71 -4.67
C ARG A 44 -12.96 1.27 -5.78
N PRO A 45 -12.16 2.31 -5.52
CA PRO A 45 -11.12 2.74 -6.44
C PRO A 45 -10.09 1.64 -6.56
N ARG A 46 -9.39 1.63 -7.70
CA ARG A 46 -8.14 0.87 -7.80
C ARG A 46 -7.13 1.47 -6.83
N ILE A 47 -6.30 0.64 -6.21
CA ILE A 47 -5.27 1.09 -5.27
C ILE A 47 -3.91 0.88 -5.92
N LEU A 48 -3.07 1.92 -5.88
CA LEU A 48 -1.68 1.84 -6.31
C LEU A 48 -0.78 2.28 -5.15
N GLY A 49 0.01 1.35 -4.61
CA GLY A 49 1.01 1.65 -3.60
C GLY A 49 2.38 1.80 -4.22
N LEU A 50 3.05 2.92 -3.95
CA LEU A 50 4.44 3.16 -4.34
C LEU A 50 5.29 3.18 -3.06
N THR A 51 6.42 2.47 -3.11
CA THR A 51 7.38 2.46 -2.02
C THR A 51 8.73 1.95 -2.53
N ALA A 52 9.83 2.46 -1.98
CA ALA A 52 11.17 1.94 -2.27
C ALA A 52 11.41 0.56 -1.63
N SER A 53 10.76 0.32 -0.49
CA SER A 53 10.79 -0.95 0.25
C SER A 53 9.44 -1.19 0.90
N PHE A 54 8.93 -2.41 0.87
CA PHE A 54 7.70 -2.77 1.60
C PHE A 54 7.93 -3.08 3.08
N PHE A 55 9.17 -2.96 3.56
CA PHE A 55 9.59 -3.33 4.91
C PHE A 55 10.34 -2.20 5.61
N ASP A 56 10.09 -2.04 6.92
CA ASP A 56 10.82 -1.11 7.78
C ASP A 56 11.93 -1.86 8.53
N GLY A 57 13.18 -1.63 8.13
CA GLY A 57 14.36 -2.19 8.79
C GLY A 57 14.81 -3.56 8.26
N ALA A 58 15.58 -4.29 9.08
CA ALA A 58 16.27 -5.50 8.65
C ALA A 58 15.36 -6.74 8.61
N MET A 59 15.43 -7.49 7.52
CA MET A 59 14.73 -8.76 7.34
C MET A 59 15.40 -9.86 8.17
N LYS A 60 14.72 -10.36 9.20
CA LYS A 60 15.29 -11.36 10.12
C LYS A 60 15.19 -12.79 9.61
N ASN A 61 14.10 -13.12 8.90
CA ASN A 61 13.90 -14.43 8.27
C ASN A 61 12.82 -14.36 7.20
N ARG A 62 12.85 -15.33 6.26
CA ARG A 62 11.93 -15.42 5.13
C ARG A 62 10.45 -15.47 5.55
N LYS A 63 10.12 -16.18 6.64
CA LYS A 63 8.74 -16.29 7.12
C LYS A 63 8.15 -14.92 7.52
N GLN A 64 8.95 -14.08 8.19
CA GLN A 64 8.51 -12.73 8.56
C GLN A 64 8.33 -11.82 7.35
N VAL A 65 9.18 -11.96 6.33
CA VAL A 65 9.08 -11.20 5.08
C VAL A 65 7.80 -11.54 4.35
N GLU A 66 7.51 -12.84 4.14
CA GLU A 66 6.27 -13.29 3.51
C GLU A 66 5.03 -12.85 4.28
N LYS A 67 5.09 -12.91 5.62
CA LYS A 67 4.00 -12.42 6.47
C LYS A 67 3.74 -10.93 6.27
N HIS A 68 4.78 -10.09 6.29
CA HIS A 68 4.63 -8.65 6.08
C HIS A 68 4.15 -8.31 4.67
N ARG A 69 4.65 -9.04 3.66
CA ARG A 69 4.19 -8.93 2.28
C ARG A 69 2.67 -9.16 2.21
N LEU A 70 2.21 -10.30 2.72
CA LEU A 70 0.79 -10.66 2.69
C LEU A 70 -0.07 -9.66 3.47
N GLU A 71 0.38 -9.22 4.64
CA GLU A 71 -0.32 -8.20 5.43
C GLU A 71 -0.51 -6.90 4.65
N LEU A 72 0.54 -6.42 3.98
CA LEU A 72 0.46 -5.19 3.20
C LEU A 72 -0.40 -5.35 1.94
N GLU A 73 -0.29 -6.49 1.24
CA GLU A 73 -1.12 -6.79 0.06
C GLU A 73 -2.61 -6.83 0.40
N LEU A 74 -2.97 -7.54 1.48
CA LEU A 74 -4.36 -7.58 1.97
C LEU A 74 -4.84 -6.20 2.43
N ARG A 75 -3.96 -5.41 3.05
CA ARG A 75 -4.30 -4.09 3.56
C ARG A 75 -4.63 -3.09 2.46
N LEU A 76 -3.84 -3.14 1.38
CA LEU A 76 -3.96 -2.23 0.24
C LEU A 76 -4.85 -2.80 -0.89
N LEU A 77 -5.35 -4.02 -0.77
CA LEU A 77 -6.10 -4.72 -1.82
C LEU A 77 -5.33 -4.73 -3.16
N SER A 78 -4.01 -4.91 -3.10
CA SER A 78 -3.10 -4.86 -4.24
C SER A 78 -1.99 -5.89 -4.06
N SER A 79 -1.45 -6.40 -5.17
CA SER A 79 -0.24 -7.22 -5.13
C SER A 79 1.02 -6.35 -5.11
N ILE A 80 2.08 -6.84 -4.48
CA ILE A 80 3.40 -6.23 -4.48
C ILE A 80 4.21 -6.83 -5.63
N TYR A 81 4.74 -5.94 -6.47
CA TYR A 81 5.71 -6.24 -7.50
C TYR A 81 7.02 -5.52 -7.18
N SER A 82 8.12 -6.26 -7.16
CA SER A 82 9.48 -5.71 -7.07
C SER A 82 10.18 -6.05 -8.37
N PRO A 83 10.64 -5.07 -9.15
CA PRO A 83 11.43 -5.35 -10.33
C PRO A 83 12.78 -5.96 -9.92
N ASP A 84 13.28 -6.89 -10.74
CA ASP A 84 14.66 -7.32 -10.65
C ASP A 84 15.54 -6.14 -11.06
N LEU A 85 16.52 -5.80 -10.23
CA LEU A 85 17.51 -4.80 -10.60
C LEU A 85 18.51 -5.43 -11.56
N PRO A 86 18.87 -4.76 -12.68
CA PRO A 86 19.95 -5.22 -13.53
C PRO A 86 21.25 -5.28 -12.73
N GLU A 87 22.07 -6.33 -12.94
CA GLU A 87 23.31 -6.58 -12.19
C GLU A 87 24.24 -5.36 -12.12
N ASP A 88 24.23 -4.53 -13.18
CA ASP A 88 25.05 -3.33 -13.30
C ASP A 88 24.64 -2.16 -12.39
N ALA A 89 23.42 -2.19 -11.81
CA ALA A 89 22.94 -1.16 -10.89
C ALA A 89 23.42 -1.38 -9.44
N ALA A 90 24.03 -2.53 -9.14
CA ALA A 90 24.56 -2.88 -7.82
C ALA A 90 26.06 -2.57 -7.67
N ALA A 91 26.66 -1.78 -8.57
CA ALA A 91 28.04 -1.33 -8.42
C ALA A 91 28.14 -0.39 -7.20
N PRO A 92 29.01 -0.69 -6.21
CA PRO A 92 29.23 0.21 -5.09
C PRO A 92 29.88 1.51 -5.59
N ALA A 93 29.32 2.64 -5.16
CA ALA A 93 29.97 3.95 -5.25
C ALA A 93 31.24 4.00 -4.39
#